data_AF-A0A0C4E6F2-F1
#
_entry.id   AF-A0A0C4E6F2-F1
#
_cell.length_a   1.000
_cell.length_b   1.000
_cell.length_c   1.000
_cell.angle_alpha   90.00
_cell.angle_beta   90.00
_cell.angle_gamma   90.00
#
_symmetry.space_group_name_H-M   'P 1'
#
loop_
_entity.id
_entity.type
_entity.pdbx_description
1 polymer ?
#
loop_
_entity_poly.entity_id
_entity_poly.type
_entity_poly.pdbx_seq_one_letter_code
_entity_poly.pdbx_strand_id
1 'polypeptide(L)'
;MSWEPAKQGSAMRWSSRFWGVFVGIELGKLAFEATQDGARTRAPDWRKSVARYMAWSPLIANWSSEKGFLSEMAIGLLACVPSVIQMNDLWKSTAATA
;
A
#
# COMPACT_ATOMS: atom_id res chain seq x y z
N MET A 1 11.24 27.87 -3.91
CA MET A 1 9.94 28.07 -3.21
C MET A 1 9.79 26.94 -2.20
N SER A 2 10.39 27.07 -1.01
CA SER A 2 10.32 26.06 0.06
C SER A 2 9.25 26.46 1.06
N TRP A 3 8.40 25.52 1.45
CA TRP A 3 7.45 25.74 2.54
C TRP A 3 8.18 25.72 3.88
N GLU A 4 7.56 26.30 4.91
CA GLU A 4 8.05 26.16 6.27
C GLU A 4 7.96 24.68 6.72
N PRO A 5 8.97 24.14 7.44
CA PRO A 5 9.01 22.72 7.82
C PRO A 5 7.76 22.22 8.56
N ALA A 6 7.20 23.05 9.44
CA ALA A 6 5.98 22.71 10.19
C ALA A 6 4.77 22.51 9.26
N LYS A 7 4.65 23.37 8.23
CA LYS A 7 3.60 23.28 7.22
C LYS A 7 3.79 22.05 6.34
N GLN A 8 5.03 21.72 5.98
CA GLN A 8 5.35 20.51 5.23
C GLN A 8 5.00 19.23 6.01
N GLY A 9 5.36 19.16 7.30
CA GLY A 9 5.02 18.02 8.16
C GLY A 9 3.51 17.84 8.33
N SER A 10 2.76 18.93 8.50
CA SER A 10 1.29 18.88 8.57
C SER A 10 0.68 18.37 7.26
N ALA A 11 1.16 18.88 6.11
CA ALA A 11 0.71 18.44 4.80
C ALA A 11 0.96 16.95 4.57
N MET A 12 2.14 16.43 4.94
CA MET A 12 2.49 15.01 4.83
C MET A 12 1.57 14.11 5.67
N ARG A 13 1.24 14.54 6.90
CA ARG A 13 0.32 13.76 7.75
C ARG A 13 -1.07 13.71 7.16
N TRP A 14 -1.61 14.85 6.71
CA TRP A 14 -2.93 14.90 6.10
C TRP A 14 -3.00 14.14 4.77
N SER A 15 -1.98 14.25 3.91
CA SER A 15 -1.92 13.45 2.68
C SER A 15 -1.89 11.94 2.99
N SER A 16 -1.12 11.53 4.00
CA SER A 16 -1.08 10.14 4.47
C SER A 16 -2.45 9.67 4.97
N ARG A 17 -3.21 10.50 5.67
CA ARG A 17 -4.58 10.17 6.11
C ARG A 17 -5.53 9.95 4.93
N PHE A 18 -5.51 10.83 3.93
CA PHE A 18 -6.32 10.65 2.72
C PHE A 18 -5.92 9.40 1.95
N TRP A 19 -4.61 9.12 1.87
CA TRP A 19 -4.14 7.88 1.27
C TRP A 19 -4.58 6.65 2.07
N GLY A 20 -4.64 6.76 3.40
CA GLY A 20 -5.15 5.71 4.27
C GLY A 20 -6.62 5.39 4.02
N VAL A 21 -7.45 6.42 3.79
CA VAL A 21 -8.85 6.22 3.37
C VAL A 21 -8.93 5.46 2.06
N PHE A 22 -8.12 5.84 1.06
CA PHE A 22 -8.07 5.12 -0.22
C PHE A 22 -7.67 3.64 -0.03
N VAL A 23 -6.64 3.35 0.75
CA VAL A 23 -6.23 1.96 1.04
C VAL A 23 -7.32 1.20 1.79
N GLY A 24 -8.01 1.85 2.72
CA GLY A 24 -9.17 1.26 3.40
C GLY A 24 -10.31 0.90 2.44
N ILE A 25 -10.62 1.76 1.47
CA ILE A 25 -11.61 1.49 0.42
C ILE A 25 -11.19 0.29 -0.43
N GLU A 26 -9.93 0.23 -0.85
CA GLU A 26 -9.40 -0.88 -1.65
C GLU A 26 -9.44 -2.22 -0.90
N LEU A 27 -9.08 -2.22 0.40
CA LEU A 27 -9.24 -3.40 1.26
C LEU A 27 -10.71 -3.79 1.43
N GLY A 28 -11.61 -2.83 1.61
CA GLY A 28 -13.04 -3.08 1.71
C GLY A 28 -13.61 -3.70 0.43
N LYS A 29 -13.20 -3.20 -0.74
CA LYS A 29 -13.54 -3.80 -2.04
C LYS A 29 -13.03 -5.23 -2.16
N LEU A 30 -11.77 -5.49 -1.81
CA LEU A 30 -11.18 -6.84 -1.84
C LEU A 30 -11.86 -7.79 -0.85
N ALA A 31 -12.28 -7.30 0.32
CA ALA A 31 -13.03 -8.08 1.30
C ALA A 31 -14.44 -8.42 0.78
N PHE A 32 -15.13 -7.48 0.12
CA PHE A 32 -16.41 -7.74 -0.52
C PHE A 32 -16.27 -8.75 -1.66
N GLU A 33 -15.26 -8.60 -2.52
CA GLU A 33 -14.94 -9.59 -3.56
C GLU A 33 -14.75 -10.98 -2.94
N ALA A 34 -14.05 -11.10 -1.80
CA ALA A 34 -13.83 -12.37 -1.12
C ALA A 34 -15.13 -13.10 -0.68
N THR A 35 -16.24 -12.38 -0.53
CA THR A 35 -17.56 -12.96 -0.21
C THR A 35 -18.34 -13.45 -1.43
N GLN A 36 -17.91 -13.12 -2.65
CA GLN A 36 -18.53 -13.59 -3.87
C GLN A 36 -18.01 -14.98 -4.25
N ASP A 37 -18.90 -15.86 -4.72
CA ASP A 37 -18.54 -17.21 -5.15
C ASP A 37 -17.47 -17.16 -6.25
N GLY A 38 -16.37 -17.88 -6.02
CA GLY A 38 -15.24 -17.94 -6.94
C GLY A 38 -14.14 -16.89 -6.72
N ALA A 39 -14.21 -16.01 -5.72
CA ALA A 39 -13.12 -15.06 -5.46
C ALA A 39 -11.80 -15.71 -5.01
N ARG A 40 -11.88 -16.81 -4.25
CA ARG A 40 -10.70 -17.64 -3.91
C ARG A 40 -10.14 -18.42 -5.11
N THR A 41 -10.95 -18.69 -6.13
CA THR A 41 -10.53 -19.29 -7.40
C THR A 41 -10.09 -18.23 -8.42
N ARG A 42 -10.50 -16.97 -8.24
CA ARG A 42 -10.16 -15.81 -9.07
C ARG A 42 -8.82 -15.20 -8.67
N ALA A 43 -7.79 -15.77 -9.30
CA ALA A 43 -6.56 -15.13 -9.75
C ALA A 43 -5.45 -14.81 -8.73
N PRO A 44 -4.17 -15.09 -9.10
CA PRO A 44 -2.98 -14.57 -8.42
C PRO A 44 -3.00 -13.06 -8.14
N ASP A 45 -3.69 -12.28 -8.98
CA ASP A 45 -3.72 -10.83 -8.87
C ASP A 45 -4.56 -10.31 -7.70
N TRP A 46 -5.62 -11.02 -7.30
CA TRP A 46 -6.37 -10.70 -6.07
C TRP A 46 -5.45 -10.83 -4.85
N ARG A 47 -4.71 -11.95 -4.75
CA ARG A 47 -3.76 -12.19 -3.64
C ARG A 47 -2.65 -11.15 -3.60
N LYS A 48 -2.09 -10.77 -4.75
CA LYS A 48 -1.09 -9.69 -4.84
C LYS A 48 -1.66 -8.36 -4.32
N SER A 49 -2.91 -8.05 -4.69
CA SER A 49 -3.58 -6.80 -4.28
C SER A 49 -3.83 -6.76 -2.78
N VAL A 50 -4.33 -7.86 -2.20
CA VAL A 50 -4.49 -7.98 -0.75
C VAL A 50 -3.15 -7.82 -0.04
N ALA A 51 -2.11 -8.55 -0.46
CA ALA A 51 -0.78 -8.46 0.15
C ALA A 51 -0.22 -7.03 0.08
N ARG A 52 -0.38 -6.36 -1.07
CA ARG A 52 0.05 -4.98 -1.29
C ARG A 52 -0.65 -4.01 -0.32
N TYR A 53 -1.97 -4.02 -0.26
CA TYR A 53 -2.70 -3.06 0.58
C TYR A 53 -2.60 -3.37 2.08
N MET A 54 -2.48 -4.65 2.45
CA MET A 54 -2.16 -5.05 3.82
C MET A 54 -0.78 -4.56 4.25
N ALA A 55 0.22 -4.57 3.37
CA ALA A 55 1.54 -4.02 3.68
C ALA A 55 1.52 -2.48 3.78
N TRP A 56 0.74 -1.81 2.91
CA TRP A 56 0.56 -0.36 2.97
C TRP A 56 -0.20 0.12 4.21
N SER A 57 -1.16 -0.66 4.72
CA SER A 57 -2.01 -0.25 5.84
C SER A 57 -1.22 0.20 7.09
N PRO A 58 -0.31 -0.61 7.68
CA PRO A 58 0.48 -0.19 8.83
C PRO A 58 1.48 0.92 8.50
N LEU A 59 2.03 0.97 7.28
CA LEU A 59 2.91 2.05 6.83
C LEU A 59 2.20 3.40 6.81
N ILE A 60 1.03 3.45 6.21
CA ILE A 60 0.24 4.68 6.10
C ILE A 60 -0.27 5.10 7.47
N ALA A 61 -0.72 4.15 8.30
CA ALA A 61 -1.07 4.44 9.68
C ALA A 61 0.11 5.06 10.44
N ASN A 62 1.32 4.52 10.29
CA ASN A 62 2.53 5.09 10.88
C ASN A 62 2.81 6.52 10.39
N TRP A 63 2.69 6.80 9.09
CA TRP A 63 2.89 8.14 8.52
C TRP A 63 1.77 9.14 8.82
N SER A 64 0.56 8.65 9.10
CA SER A 64 -0.58 9.48 9.51
C SER A 64 -0.50 9.95 10.97
N SER A 65 0.31 9.26 11.77
CA SER A 65 0.58 9.55 13.18
C SER A 65 1.56 10.72 13.34
N GLU A 66 1.47 11.41 14.47
CA GLU A 66 2.43 12.46 14.82
C GLU A 66 3.80 11.91 15.21
N LYS A 67 3.83 10.76 15.88
CA LYS A 67 5.05 10.17 16.44
C LYS A 67 5.56 8.96 15.65
N GLY A 68 4.75 8.41 14.75
CA GLY A 68 4.97 7.07 14.23
C GLY A 68 4.86 6.00 15.34
N PHE A 69 4.85 4.73 14.95
CA PHE A 69 4.84 3.59 15.86
C PHE A 69 5.58 2.36 15.31
N LEU A 70 6.04 2.41 14.06
CA LEU A 70 6.88 1.37 13.46
C LEU A 70 8.36 1.75 13.55
N SER A 71 9.23 0.76 13.71
CA SER A 71 10.66 0.97 13.57
C SER A 71 11.05 1.15 12.10
N GLU A 72 12.19 1.80 11.84
CA GLU A 72 12.73 1.96 10.48
C GLU A 72 12.88 0.63 9.74
N MET A 73 13.29 -0.43 10.45
CA MET A 73 13.38 -1.78 9.88
C MET A 73 12.01 -2.33 9.49
N ALA A 74 10.99 -2.15 10.34
CA ALA A 74 9.63 -2.59 10.02
C ALA A 74 9.05 -1.82 8.82
N ILE A 75 9.33 -0.51 8.74
CA ILE A 75 8.98 0.33 7.58
C ILE A 75 9.62 -0.24 6.32
N GLY A 76 10.92 -0.50 6.34
CA GLY A 76 11.64 -1.08 5.21
C GLY A 76 11.07 -2.43 4.77
N LEU A 77 10.85 -3.35 5.71
CA LEU A 77 10.30 -4.68 5.43
C LEU A 77 8.90 -4.62 4.81
N LEU A 78 8.02 -3.77 5.33
CA LEU A 78 6.67 -3.58 4.77
C LEU A 78 6.73 -2.95 3.38
N ALA A 79 7.63 -1.99 3.17
CA ALA A 79 7.82 -1.33 1.87
C ALA A 79 8.36 -2.28 0.80
N CYS A 80 9.12 -3.32 1.17
CA CYS A 80 9.61 -4.32 0.23
C CYS A 80 8.48 -5.10 -0.46
N VAL A 81 7.36 -5.36 0.22
CA VAL A 81 6.25 -6.16 -0.33
C VAL A 81 5.69 -5.57 -1.64
N PRO A 82 5.17 -4.32 -1.67
CA PRO A 82 4.69 -3.72 -2.92
C PRO A 82 5.80 -3.56 -3.96
N SER A 83 7.04 -3.27 -3.55
CA SER A 83 8.17 -3.11 -4.47
C SER A 83 8.53 -4.39 -5.21
N VAL A 84 8.59 -5.53 -4.50
CA VAL A 84 8.89 -6.83 -5.11
C VAL A 84 7.76 -7.27 -6.04
N ILE A 85 6.50 -7.06 -5.65
CA ILE A 85 5.34 -7.37 -6.49
C ILE A 85 5.41 -6.56 -7.79
N GLN A 86 5.62 -5.24 -7.69
CA GLN A 86 5.72 -4.35 -8.85
C GLN A 86 6.90 -4.73 -9.76
N MET A 87 8.07 -5.02 -9.20
CA MET A 87 9.24 -5.45 -9.97
C MET A 87 8.97 -6.74 -10.75
N ASN A 88 8.33 -7.72 -10.11
CA ASN A 88 7.98 -8.98 -10.75
C ASN A 88 6.99 -8.79 -11.90
N ASP A 89 5.97 -7.94 -11.71
CA ASP A 89 4.98 -7.62 -12.74
C ASP A 89 5.64 -6.91 -13.94
N LEU A 90 6.57 -5.97 -13.68
CA LEU A 90 7.34 -5.28 -14.73
C LEU A 90 8.25 -6.23 -15.52
N TRP A 91 8.95 -7.16 -14.86
CA TRP A 91 9.78 -8.14 -15.59
C TRP A 91 8.96 -9.05 -16.49
N LYS A 92 7.79 -9.51 -16.00
CA LYS A 92 6.89 -10.34 -16.81
C LYS A 92 6.35 -9.58 -18.03
N SER A 93 6.02 -8.30 -17.89
CA SER A 93 5.56 -7.50 -19.02
C SER A 93 6.67 -7.28 -20.05
N THR A 94 7.90 -6.98 -19.61
CA THR A 94 9.05 -6.83 -20.52
C THR A 94 9.39 -8.13 -21.24
N ALA A 95 9.40 -9.26 -20.54
CA ALA A 95 9.71 -10.57 -21.13
C ALA A 95 8.63 -11.05 -22.12
N ALA A 96 7.38 -10.61 -21.98
CA ALA A 96 6.31 -10.94 -22.92
C ALA A 96 6.38 -10.10 -24.22
N THR A 97 7.12 -8.99 -24.20
CA THR A 97 7.31 -8.09 -25.36
C THR A 97 8.64 -8.31 -26.10
N ALA A 98 9.51 -9.16 -25.59
CA ALA A 98 10.80 -9.52 -26.18
C ALA A 98 10.69 -10.83 -26.97
#